data_AF-A0AA36MN62-F1
#
_entry.id   AF-A0AA36MN62-F1
#
_cell.length_a   1.000
_cell.length_b   1.000
_cell.length_c   1.000
_cell.angle_alpha   90.00
_cell.angle_beta   90.00
_cell.angle_gamma   90.00
#
_symmetry.space_group_name_H-M   'P 1'
#
loop_
_entity.id
_entity.type
_entity.pdbx_description
1 polymer ?
#
loop_
_entity_poly.entity_id
_entity_poly.type
_entity_poly.pdbx_seq_one_letter_code
_entity_poly.pdbx_strand_id
1 'polypeptide(L)'
;MHGYFMDCRLHAKLKAALEPFAFEEYRKQKVKERLEAKRTMRTRIRNSSKVNVNPSFHQQLQDTAEEGTSAGASKKRKEAADKAKRILEDQRFQAGSGPR
;
A
#
# COMPACT_ATOMS: atom_id res chain seq x y z
N MET A 1 -6.38 -50.76 29.67
CA MET A 1 -6.44 -49.90 28.47
C MET A 1 -7.24 -50.63 27.40
N HIS A 2 -8.55 -50.37 27.31
CA HIS A 2 -9.38 -50.87 26.20
C HIS A 2 -9.41 -49.78 25.13
N GLY A 3 -8.42 -49.80 24.26
CA GLY A 3 -8.33 -48.96 23.08
C GLY A 3 -7.58 -49.75 22.03
N TYR A 4 -8.10 -49.77 20.79
CA TYR A 4 -7.44 -50.42 19.67
C TYR A 4 -6.04 -49.82 19.50
N PHE A 5 -5.01 -50.62 19.77
CA PHE A 5 -3.64 -50.20 19.60
C PHE A 5 -3.30 -50.29 18.10
N MET A 6 -3.07 -49.15 17.47
CA MET A 6 -2.59 -49.09 16.10
C MET A 6 -1.06 -49.10 16.11
N ASP A 7 -0.45 -49.98 15.32
CA ASP A 7 1.00 -50.01 15.18
C ASP A 7 1.55 -48.65 14.71
N CYS A 8 2.61 -48.17 15.35
CA CYS A 8 3.24 -46.88 15.01
C CYS A 8 3.61 -46.77 13.52
N ARG A 9 4.03 -47.90 12.93
CA ARG A 9 4.37 -47.99 11.49
C ARG A 9 3.14 -47.88 10.60
N LEU A 10 2.01 -48.46 11.01
CA LEU A 10 0.75 -48.39 10.29
C LEU A 10 0.20 -46.96 10.32
N HIS A 11 0.23 -46.31 11.48
CA HIS A 11 -0.15 -44.91 11.65
C HIS A 11 0.70 -43.97 10.77
N ALA A 12 2.02 -44.15 10.75
CA ALA A 12 2.91 -43.33 9.92
C ALA A 12 2.62 -43.45 8.42
N LYS A 13 2.34 -44.68 7.93
CA LYS A 13 1.96 -44.91 6.53
C LYS A 13 0.61 -44.29 6.18
N LEU A 14 -0.39 -44.42 7.05
CA LEU A 14 -1.70 -43.78 6.87
C LEU A 14 -1.55 -42.25 6.81
N LYS A 15 -0.75 -41.67 7.71
CA LYS A 15 -0.48 -40.24 7.71
C LYS A 15 0.22 -39.78 6.43
N ALA A 16 1.21 -40.53 5.95
CA ALA A 16 1.90 -40.23 4.69
C ALA A 16 0.98 -40.38 3.45
N ALA A 17 0.05 -41.35 3.47
CA ALA A 17 -0.92 -41.56 2.41
C ALA A 17 -2.02 -40.50 2.39
N LEU A 18 -2.43 -40.00 3.57
CA LEU A 18 -3.40 -38.92 3.72
C LEU A 18 -2.83 -37.56 3.30
N GLU A 19 -1.54 -37.33 3.57
CA GLU A 19 -0.89 -36.05 3.32
C GLU A 19 0.34 -36.17 2.39
N PRO A 20 0.16 -36.59 1.13
CA PRO A 20 1.28 -36.78 0.20
C PRO A 20 2.04 -35.47 -0.11
N PHE A 21 1.40 -34.31 0.05
CA PHE A 21 1.98 -33.00 -0.26
C PHE A 21 2.26 -32.11 0.96
N ALA A 22 2.11 -32.61 2.20
CA ALA A 22 2.27 -31.80 3.42
C ALA A 22 3.62 -31.07 3.47
N PHE A 23 4.70 -31.71 3.01
CA PHE A 23 6.02 -31.08 2.98
C PHE A 23 6.10 -29.93 1.97
N GLU A 24 5.48 -30.07 0.80
CA GLU A 24 5.47 -29.02 -0.22
C GLU A 24 4.61 -27.82 0.20
N GLU A 25 3.45 -28.10 0.79
CA GLU A 25 2.56 -27.08 1.34
C GLU A 25 3.23 -26.31 2.48
N TYR A 26 3.89 -27.03 3.40
CA TYR A 26 4.68 -26.42 4.47
C TYR A 26 5.79 -25.50 3.92
N ARG A 27 6.52 -25.95 2.89
CA ARG A 27 7.53 -25.11 2.22
C ARG A 27 6.92 -23.88 1.58
N LYS A 28 5.80 -24.02 0.85
CA LYS A 28 5.09 -22.91 0.21
C LYS A 28 4.59 -21.89 1.25
N GLN A 29 4.02 -22.37 2.36
CA GLN A 29 3.58 -21.53 3.47
C GLN A 29 4.75 -20.76 4.11
N LYS A 30 5.87 -21.44 4.42
CA LYS A 30 7.07 -20.78 4.96
C LYS A 30 7.66 -19.72 4.04
N VAL A 31 7.61 -19.94 2.72
CA VAL A 31 8.04 -18.94 1.74
C VAL A 31 7.09 -17.73 1.74
N LYS A 32 5.77 -17.97 1.76
CA LYS A 32 4.76 -16.89 1.84
C LYS A 32 4.92 -16.06 3.11
N GLU A 33 5.04 -16.70 4.28
CA GLU A 33 5.28 -16.02 5.56
C GLU A 33 6.52 -15.13 5.52
N ARG A 34 7.65 -15.65 5.00
CA ARG A 34 8.89 -14.87 4.87
C ARG A 34 8.75 -13.70 3.90
N LEU A 35 7.98 -13.88 2.84
CA LEU A 35 7.75 -12.84 1.84
C LEU A 35 6.82 -11.74 2.38
N GLU A 36 5.81 -12.10 3.15
CA GLU A 36 4.92 -11.18 3.86
C GLU A 36 5.66 -10.39 4.94
N ALA A 37 6.50 -11.06 5.75
CA ALA A 37 7.35 -10.39 6.74
C ALA A 37 8.33 -9.40 6.11
N LYS A 38 8.90 -9.73 4.94
CA LYS A 38 9.74 -8.78 4.18
C LYS A 38 8.92 -7.63 3.56
N ARG A 39 7.68 -7.89 3.15
CA ARG A 39 6.77 -6.85 2.63
C ARG A 39 6.37 -5.83 3.69
N THR A 40 6.15 -6.23 4.94
CA THR A 40 5.80 -5.30 6.03
C THR A 40 6.98 -4.40 6.42
N MET A 41 8.22 -4.92 6.33
CA MET A 41 9.44 -4.13 6.57
C MET A 41 9.73 -3.12 5.46
N ARG A 42 9.27 -3.37 4.23
CA ARG A 42 9.36 -2.43 3.11
C ARG A 42 8.33 -1.33 3.29
N THR A 43 8.59 -0.44 4.25
CA THR A 43 7.98 0.88 4.45
C THR A 43 6.53 0.99 3.99
N ARG A 44 5.59 0.84 4.93
CA ARG A 44 4.18 1.18 4.71
C ARG A 44 4.12 2.63 4.25
N ILE A 45 3.95 2.85 2.94
CA ILE A 45 3.62 4.17 2.38
C ILE A 45 2.30 4.55 3.04
N ARG A 46 2.37 5.30 4.14
CA ARG A 46 1.20 5.95 4.69
C ARG A 46 0.85 7.00 3.65
N ASN A 47 -0.27 6.79 2.96
CA ASN A 47 -0.92 7.81 2.16
C ASN A 47 -1.41 8.91 3.13
N SER A 48 -0.49 9.63 3.78
CA SER A 48 -0.85 10.85 4.46
C SER A 48 -1.08 11.86 3.36
N SER A 49 -2.35 12.22 3.16
CA SER A 49 -2.79 13.37 2.35
C SER A 49 -2.13 14.71 2.76
N LYS A 50 -1.30 14.70 3.79
CA LYS A 50 -0.44 15.82 4.19
C LYS A 50 0.81 15.83 3.31
N VAL A 51 0.87 16.82 2.43
CA VAL A 51 2.11 17.21 1.74
C VAL A 51 3.16 17.53 2.80
N ASN A 52 4.14 16.64 2.96
CA ASN A 52 5.16 16.80 4.01
C ASN A 52 6.26 17.80 3.61
N VAL A 53 6.34 18.15 2.33
CA VAL A 53 7.36 19.04 1.75
C VAL A 53 6.74 20.40 1.47
N ASN A 54 7.28 21.45 2.08
CA ASN A 54 6.85 22.85 1.90
C ASN A 54 5.33 23.10 2.12
N PRO A 55 4.84 22.89 3.36
CA PRO A 55 3.43 23.07 3.69
C PRO A 55 2.94 24.51 3.48
N SER A 56 3.80 25.51 3.68
CA SER A 56 3.50 26.92 3.45
C SER A 56 3.16 27.21 1.99
N PHE A 57 3.89 26.61 1.06
CA PHE A 57 3.64 26.80 -0.37
C PHE A 57 2.36 26.08 -0.82
N HIS A 58 2.07 24.92 -0.24
CA HIS A 58 0.81 24.22 -0.51
C HIS A 58 -0.41 25.05 -0.06
N GLN A 59 -0.35 25.67 1.12
CA GLN A 59 -1.39 26.58 1.61
C GLN A 59 -1.56 27.78 0.67
N GLN A 60 -0.47 28.44 0.28
CA GLN A 60 -0.51 29.54 -0.69
C GLN A 60 -1.16 29.15 -2.03
N LEU A 61 -0.90 27.93 -2.52
CA LEU A 61 -1.52 27.43 -3.75
C LEU A 61 -3.02 27.16 -3.57
N GLN A 62 -3.47 26.71 -2.41
CA GLN A 62 -4.89 26.56 -2.09
C GLN A 62 -5.59 27.92 -2.05
N ASP A 63 -5.02 28.87 -1.31
CA ASP A 63 -5.57 30.22 -1.16
C ASP A 63 -5.71 30.91 -2.54
N THR A 64 -4.67 30.84 -3.37
CA THR A 64 -4.70 31.41 -4.74
C THR A 64 -5.68 30.70 -5.67
N ALA A 65 -5.92 29.39 -5.50
CA ALA A 65 -6.93 28.65 -6.26
C ALA A 65 -8.36 29.04 -5.87
N GLU A 66 -8.60 29.32 -4.58
CA GLU A 66 -9.89 29.79 -4.06
C GLU A 66 -10.16 31.24 -4.47
N GLU A 67 -9.18 32.13 -4.36
CA GLU A 67 -9.31 33.55 -4.73
C GLU A 67 -9.76 33.77 -6.18
N GLY A 68 -9.30 32.95 -7.13
CA GLY A 68 -9.71 33.05 -8.53
C GLY A 68 -11.14 32.59 -8.82
N THR A 69 -11.79 31.88 -7.90
CA THR A 69 -13.19 31.45 -8.01
C THR A 69 -14.18 32.48 -7.46
N SER A 70 -13.69 33.49 -6.73
CA SER A 70 -14.53 34.57 -6.21
C SER A 70 -15.13 35.44 -7.33
N ALA A 71 -16.42 35.79 -7.18
CA ALA A 71 -17.15 36.63 -8.12
C ALA A 71 -16.60 38.07 -8.08
N GLY A 72 -15.68 38.38 -9.00
CA GLY A 72 -14.98 39.67 -9.06
C GLY A 72 -13.48 39.57 -9.41
N ALA A 73 -12.93 38.35 -9.55
CA ALA A 73 -11.52 38.15 -9.85
C ALA A 73 -11.11 38.73 -11.22
N SER A 74 -10.03 39.52 -11.24
CA SER A 74 -9.42 40.04 -12.47
C SER A 74 -8.89 38.90 -13.35
N LYS A 75 -8.76 39.16 -14.66
CA LYS A 75 -8.27 38.17 -15.65
C LYS A 75 -6.94 37.54 -15.23
N LYS A 76 -6.03 38.35 -14.66
CA LYS A 76 -4.73 37.92 -14.13
C LYS A 76 -4.83 37.00 -12.90
N ARG A 77 -5.82 37.22 -12.01
CA ARG A 77 -6.06 36.35 -10.85
C ARG A 77 -6.68 35.01 -11.26
N LYS A 78 -7.57 35.00 -12.26
CA LYS A 78 -8.13 33.76 -12.81
C LYS A 78 -7.05 32.88 -13.44
N GLU A 79 -6.16 33.46 -14.25
CA GLU A 79 -5.03 32.74 -14.82
C GLU A 79 -4.06 32.19 -13.76
N ALA A 80 -3.86 32.93 -12.66
CA ALA A 80 -3.05 32.45 -11.53
C ALA A 80 -3.71 31.27 -10.81
N ALA A 81 -5.03 31.31 -10.61
CA ALA A 81 -5.79 30.22 -10.01
C ALA A 81 -5.81 28.96 -10.89
N ASP A 82 -5.93 29.11 -12.21
CA ASP A 82 -5.87 27.97 -13.15
C ASP A 82 -4.49 27.31 -13.12
N LYS A 83 -3.42 28.10 -13.01
CA LYS A 83 -2.06 27.58 -12.83
C LYS A 83 -1.90 26.87 -11.49
N ALA A 84 -2.42 27.43 -10.40
CA ALA A 84 -2.37 26.82 -9.08
C ALA A 84 -3.10 25.48 -9.04
N LYS A 85 -4.30 25.39 -9.64
CA LYS A 85 -5.07 24.14 -9.78
C LYS A 85 -4.31 23.08 -10.56
N ARG A 86 -3.70 23.44 -11.69
CA ARG A 86 -2.87 22.52 -12.49
C ARG A 86 -1.70 21.94 -11.70
N ILE A 87 -1.04 22.74 -10.87
CA ILE A 87 0.08 22.28 -10.03
C ILE A 87 -0.42 21.33 -8.93
N LEU A 88 -1.57 21.63 -8.34
CA LEU A 88 -2.16 20.85 -7.25
C LEU A 88 -2.71 19.49 -7.73
N GLU A 89 -3.18 19.41 -8.98
CA GLU A 89 -3.68 18.19 -9.64
C GLU A 89 -2.59 17.39 -10.37
N ASP A 90 -1.37 17.91 -10.51
CA ASP A 90 -0.30 17.26 -11.29
C ASP A 90 0.12 15.93 -10.65
N GLN A 91 -0.08 14.86 -11.42
CA GLN A 91 0.18 13.48 -11.02
C GLN A 91 1.63 13.22 -10.66
N ARG A 92 2.59 14.02 -11.18
CA ARG A 92 4.02 13.89 -10.84
C ARG A 92 4.32 14.22 -9.38
N PHE A 93 3.48 15.02 -8.74
CA PHE A 93 3.60 15.39 -7.33
C PHE A 93 2.71 14.55 -6.42
N GLN A 94 1.88 13.66 -6.97
CA GLN A 94 1.12 12.68 -6.20
C GLN A 94 2.08 11.61 -5.67
N ALA A 95 2.02 11.35 -4.37
CA ALA A 95 2.93 10.44 -3.68
C ALA A 95 2.88 9.03 -4.32
N GLY A 96 3.89 8.70 -5.13
CA GLY A 96 4.08 7.35 -5.70
C GLY A 96 4.30 7.24 -7.21
N SER A 97 4.38 8.34 -7.97
CA SER A 97 4.48 8.28 -9.45
C SER A 97 5.92 8.30 -10.02
N GLY A 98 6.95 8.21 -9.20
CA GLY A 98 8.34 8.10 -9.69
C GLY A 98 8.62 6.70 -10.23
N PRO A 99 9.34 6.55 -11.37
CA PRO A 99 9.72 5.22 -11.86
C PRO A 99 10.57 4.53 -10.78
N ARG A 100 10.18 3.30 -10.45
CA ARG A 100 10.88 2.44 -9.49
C ARG A 100 12.21 1.94 -10.03
#